data_AF-A0A9Q1D8T6-F1
#
_entry.id   AF-A0A9Q1D8T6-F1
#
_cell.length_a   1.000
_cell.length_b   1.000
_cell.length_c   1.000
_cell.angle_alpha   90.00
_cell.angle_beta   90.00
_cell.angle_gamma   90.00
#
_symmetry.space_group_name_H-M   'P 1'
#
loop_
_entity.id
_entity.type
_entity.pdbx_description
1 polymer ?
#
loop_
_entity_poly.entity_id
_entity_poly.type
_entity_poly.pdbx_seq_one_letter_code
_entity_poly.pdbx_strand_id
1 'polypeptide(L)'
;MSRFLDVFLLHWRSRDQWLTIERNLNGHFRKYNDNTGGETSPVCGLEETVLAFSHWTYHYSRGGVGLELTGPSVITSDDKSSPGDLAFGPANLGDEAMHGFILKHTCTSCCAKLCLSDLRKAKALPGKIKPAFEEDSAVIMTRL
;
A
#
# COMPACT_ATOMS: atom_id res chain seq x y z
N MET A 1 -4.73 14.15 7.66
CA MET A 1 -5.33 12.86 7.23
C MET A 1 -4.96 12.66 5.77
N SER A 2 -4.15 11.64 5.45
CA SER A 2 -3.89 11.26 4.06
C SER A 2 -5.15 10.58 3.50
N ARG A 3 -5.52 10.89 2.26
CA ARG A 3 -6.66 10.29 1.59
C ARG A 3 -6.29 10.03 0.13
N PHE A 4 -6.63 8.85 -0.36
CA PHE A 4 -6.49 8.51 -1.77
C PHE A 4 -7.63 9.11 -2.59
N LEU A 5 -7.37 9.37 -3.87
CA LEU A 5 -8.41 9.78 -4.81
C LEU A 5 -9.27 8.58 -5.18
N ASP A 6 -10.57 8.84 -5.34
CA ASP A 6 -11.48 7.88 -5.96
C ASP A 6 -11.17 7.82 -7.47
N VAL A 7 -11.06 6.61 -8.01
CA VAL A 7 -10.78 6.34 -9.43
C VAL A 7 -12.00 5.68 -10.06
N PHE A 8 -12.35 6.10 -11.27
CA PHE A 8 -13.48 5.56 -12.04
C PHE A 8 -13.00 4.97 -13.36
N LEU A 9 -13.69 3.93 -13.84
CA LEU A 9 -13.49 3.38 -15.18
C LEU A 9 -14.40 4.10 -16.18
N LEU A 10 -13.80 4.58 -17.27
CA LEU A 10 -14.48 5.22 -18.38
C LEU A 10 -14.27 4.42 -19.66
N HIS A 11 -15.37 4.05 -20.32
CA HIS A 11 -15.30 3.45 -21.66
C HIS A 11 -15.37 4.53 -22.74
N TRP A 12 -14.26 4.77 -23.43
CA TRP A 12 -14.20 5.64 -24.60
C TRP A 12 -14.69 4.89 -25.86
N ARG A 13 -15.99 4.96 -26.12
CA ARG A 13 -16.67 4.23 -27.21
C ARG A 13 -16.09 4.45 -28.61
N SER A 14 -15.74 5.67 -28.98
CA SER A 14 -15.23 5.95 -30.34
C SER A 14 -13.82 5.41 -30.58
N ARG A 15 -13.10 4.99 -29.53
CA ARG A 15 -11.76 4.40 -29.60
C ARG A 15 -11.72 2.96 -29.10
N ASP A 16 -12.87 2.42 -28.69
CA ASP A 16 -13.01 1.10 -28.07
C ASP A 16 -11.96 0.85 -26.97
N GLN A 17 -11.76 1.86 -26.11
CA GLN A 17 -10.70 1.86 -25.10
C GLN A 17 -11.26 2.14 -23.70
N TRP A 18 -10.78 1.39 -22.71
CA TRP A 18 -11.03 1.65 -21.30
C TRP A 18 -9.95 2.55 -20.71
N LEU A 19 -10.36 3.54 -19.93
CA LEU A 19 -9.49 4.48 -19.22
C LEU A 19 -9.83 4.51 -17.73
N THR A 20 -8.86 4.85 -16.91
CA THR A 20 -9.09 5.31 -15.54
C THR A 20 -9.14 6.83 -15.50
N ILE A 21 -10.06 7.38 -14.71
CA ILE A 21 -10.19 8.82 -14.49
C ILE A 21 -10.26 9.12 -13.00
N GLU A 22 -9.64 10.22 -12.58
CA GLU A 22 -9.64 10.71 -11.20
C GLU A 22 -9.75 12.23 -11.16
N ARG A 23 -10.01 12.79 -9.96
CA ARG A 23 -10.07 14.24 -9.79
C ARG A 23 -8.68 14.85 -10.02
N ASN A 24 -8.59 15.83 -10.91
CA ASN A 24 -7.37 16.62 -11.07
C ASN A 24 -7.04 17.41 -9.79
N LEU A 25 -5.83 17.23 -9.27
CA LEU A 25 -5.32 17.97 -8.11
C LEU A 25 -4.47 19.15 -8.57
N ASN A 26 -4.84 20.35 -8.12
CA ASN A 26 -4.04 21.55 -8.35
C ASN A 26 -2.90 21.62 -7.31
N GLY A 27 -1.69 21.94 -7.77
CA GLY A 27 -0.52 22.14 -6.92
C GLY A 27 0.71 21.40 -7.41
N HIS A 28 1.73 21.33 -6.55
CA HIS A 28 2.96 20.60 -6.85
C HIS A 28 2.80 19.12 -6.50
N PHE A 29 2.77 18.29 -7.54
CA PHE A 29 2.86 16.85 -7.37
C PHE A 29 4.23 16.47 -6.81
N ARG A 30 4.25 15.68 -5.73
CA ARG A 30 5.46 15.17 -5.10
C ARG A 30 5.29 13.69 -4.77
N LYS A 31 6.29 12.90 -5.13
CA LYS A 31 6.40 11.49 -4.80
C LYS A 31 7.33 11.35 -3.60
N TYR A 32 6.84 10.78 -2.50
CA TYR A 32 7.58 10.65 -1.23
C TYR A 32 8.36 9.33 -1.13
N ASN A 33 7.84 8.29 -1.77
CA ASN A 33 8.51 7.00 -1.90
C ASN A 33 8.23 6.37 -3.26
N ASP A 34 9.04 5.38 -3.63
CA ASP A 34 8.87 4.60 -4.84
C ASP A 34 8.71 3.10 -4.56
N ASN A 35 8.35 2.36 -5.61
CA ASN A 35 8.12 0.92 -5.55
C ASN A 35 9.42 0.10 -5.42
N THR A 36 10.60 0.72 -5.36
CA THR A 36 11.89 0.06 -5.10
C THR A 36 12.37 0.25 -3.65
N GLY A 37 11.51 0.84 -2.81
CA GLY A 37 11.80 1.20 -1.43
C GLY A 37 12.60 2.50 -1.27
N GLY A 38 12.77 3.30 -2.33
CA GLY A 38 13.37 4.63 -2.20
C GLY A 38 12.44 5.58 -1.44
N GLU A 39 12.99 6.40 -0.54
CA GLU A 39 12.26 7.41 0.22
C GLU A 39 12.97 8.77 0.15
N THR A 40 12.19 9.85 0.13
CA THR A 40 12.71 11.21 0.30
C THR A 40 13.05 11.47 1.77
N SER A 41 14.07 12.30 2.04
CA SER A 41 14.29 12.81 3.41
C SER A 41 13.18 13.80 3.78
N PRO A 42 12.37 13.52 4.82
CA PRO A 42 11.24 14.37 5.17
C PRO A 42 11.72 15.71 5.77
N VAL A 43 11.14 16.81 5.34
CA VAL A 43 11.46 18.17 5.87
C VAL A 43 10.37 18.74 6.77
N CYS A 44 9.23 18.06 6.89
CA CYS A 44 8.16 18.46 7.81
C CYS A 44 7.31 17.27 8.29
N GLY A 45 6.48 17.50 9.30
CA GLY A 45 5.63 16.46 9.90
C GLY A 45 4.62 15.82 8.93
N LEU A 46 4.19 16.53 7.89
CA LEU A 46 3.34 15.95 6.85
C LEU A 46 4.08 14.85 6.08
N GLU A 47 5.31 15.12 5.65
CA GLU A 47 6.14 14.16 4.91
C GLU A 47 6.51 12.97 5.79
N GLU A 48 6.86 13.22 7.06
CA GLU A 48 7.05 12.14 8.03
C GLU A 48 5.80 11.26 8.17
N THR A 49 4.61 11.86 8.19
CA THR A 49 3.34 11.13 8.29
C THR A 49 3.10 10.27 7.06
N VAL A 50 3.39 10.78 5.85
CA VAL A 50 3.23 10.02 4.60
C VAL A 50 4.18 8.82 4.56
N LEU A 51 5.44 8.98 4.96
CA LEU A 51 6.40 7.86 5.02
C LEU A 51 6.05 6.86 6.12
N ALA A 52 5.65 7.34 7.30
CA ALA A 52 5.21 6.48 8.39
C ALA A 52 3.96 5.68 8.05
N PHE A 53 3.09 6.18 7.15
CA PHE A 53 1.94 5.44 6.66
C PHE A 53 2.37 4.16 5.92
N SER A 54 3.39 4.21 5.06
CA SER A 54 3.92 3.01 4.39
C SER A 54 4.44 1.98 5.40
N HIS A 55 5.18 2.43 6.43
CA HIS A 55 5.62 1.53 7.51
C HIS A 55 4.43 0.96 8.29
N TRP A 56 3.44 1.80 8.64
CA TRP A 56 2.24 1.33 9.32
C TRP A 56 1.51 0.26 8.51
N THR A 57 1.36 0.44 7.19
CA THR A 57 0.73 -0.58 6.33
C THR A 57 1.51 -1.89 6.33
N TYR A 58 2.85 -1.84 6.30
CA TYR A 58 3.68 -3.03 6.44
C TYR A 58 3.41 -3.77 7.77
N HIS A 59 3.37 -3.03 8.89
CA HIS A 59 3.15 -3.63 10.20
C HIS A 59 1.72 -4.19 10.35
N TYR A 60 0.72 -3.48 9.80
CA TYR A 60 -0.68 -3.84 9.96
C TYR A 60 -1.05 -5.11 9.18
N SER A 61 -0.60 -5.25 7.93
CA SER A 61 -0.95 -6.38 7.06
C SER A 61 0.18 -7.40 6.87
N ARG A 62 1.34 -7.20 7.53
CA ARG A 62 2.58 -7.96 7.31
C ARG A 62 3.11 -7.90 5.87
N GLY A 63 2.73 -6.87 5.10
CA GLY A 63 3.13 -6.73 3.70
C GLY A 63 2.58 -5.53 2.93
N GLY A 64 2.00 -4.50 3.55
CA GLY A 64 1.34 -3.41 2.80
C GLY A 64 -0.07 -3.82 2.34
N VAL A 65 -0.82 -2.90 1.73
CA VAL A 65 -2.21 -3.16 1.30
C VAL A 65 -2.22 -4.31 0.30
N GLY A 66 -2.53 -5.52 0.79
CA GLY A 66 -2.48 -6.77 0.02
C GLY A 66 -1.06 -7.32 -0.17
N LEU A 67 -0.40 -7.76 0.91
CA LEU A 67 0.83 -8.59 0.94
C LEU A 67 2.11 -8.08 0.24
N GLU A 68 2.04 -7.09 -0.65
CA GLU A 68 3.20 -6.43 -1.25
C GLU A 68 2.99 -4.90 -1.32
N LEU A 69 4.07 -4.13 -1.30
CA LEU A 69 4.04 -2.65 -1.35
C LEU A 69 3.58 -2.20 -2.74
N THR A 70 2.28 -2.08 -2.89
CA THR A 70 1.67 -1.63 -4.13
C THR A 70 1.54 -0.12 -4.12
N GLY A 71 1.91 0.52 -5.23
CA GLY A 71 1.31 1.81 -5.56
C GLY A 71 -0.20 1.61 -5.77
N PRO A 72 -0.99 2.69 -5.91
CA PRO A 72 -2.39 2.56 -6.33
C PRO A 72 -2.46 2.05 -7.79
N SER A 73 -2.20 0.78 -7.99
CA SER A 73 -2.36 0.09 -9.27
C SER A 73 -3.67 -0.69 -9.25
N VAL A 74 -4.43 -0.53 -10.32
CA VAL A 74 -5.67 -1.27 -10.57
C VAL A 74 -5.37 -2.77 -10.44
N ILE A 75 -6.08 -3.44 -9.53
CA ILE A 75 -6.10 -4.91 -9.49
C ILE A 75 -6.83 -5.35 -10.75
N THR A 76 -6.12 -6.00 -11.65
CA THR A 76 -6.72 -6.54 -12.86
C THR A 76 -7.27 -7.94 -12.55
N SER A 77 -8.45 -8.26 -13.03
CA SER A 77 -8.89 -9.66 -13.13
C SER A 77 -8.14 -10.25 -14.30
N ASP A 78 -6.98 -10.87 -14.07
CA ASP A 78 -6.37 -11.70 -15.11
C ASP A 78 -7.15 -13.01 -15.18
N ASP A 79 -7.70 -13.35 -16.35
CA ASP A 79 -8.50 -14.58 -16.57
C ASP A 79 -7.69 -15.88 -16.35
N LYS A 80 -6.39 -15.77 -16.06
CA LYS A 80 -5.46 -16.87 -15.80
C LYS A 80 -5.08 -17.03 -14.33
N SER A 81 -5.53 -16.13 -13.46
CA SER A 81 -5.29 -16.20 -12.02
C SER A 81 -6.18 -17.26 -11.38
N SER A 82 -5.64 -18.03 -10.45
CA SER A 82 -6.44 -18.94 -9.64
C SER A 82 -7.48 -18.13 -8.84
N PRO A 83 -8.69 -18.66 -8.55
CA PRO A 83 -9.66 -17.96 -7.70
C PRO A 83 -9.04 -17.68 -6.32
N GLY A 84 -8.65 -16.42 -6.08
CA GLY A 84 -7.95 -15.98 -4.87
C GLY A 84 -6.62 -15.27 -5.12
N ASP A 85 -6.01 -15.42 -6.30
CA ASP A 85 -4.83 -14.63 -6.69
C ASP A 85 -5.25 -13.24 -7.17
N LEU A 86 -4.95 -12.23 -6.37
CA LEU A 86 -5.07 -10.84 -6.79
C LEU A 86 -3.94 -10.55 -7.78
N ALA A 87 -4.26 -10.37 -9.06
CA ALA A 87 -3.27 -9.91 -10.04
C ALA A 87 -3.08 -8.39 -9.88
N PHE A 88 -1.94 -8.01 -9.32
CA PHE A 88 -1.52 -6.63 -9.24
C PHE A 88 -1.05 -6.12 -10.60
N GLY A 89 -1.20 -4.82 -10.83
CA GLY A 89 -0.69 -4.18 -12.04
C GLY A 89 0.84 -4.30 -12.17
N PRO A 90 1.40 -4.02 -13.37
CA PRO A 90 2.81 -4.24 -13.72
C PRO A 90 3.81 -3.42 -12.90
N ALA A 91 3.34 -2.51 -12.05
CA ALA A 91 4.18 -1.71 -11.15
C ALA A 91 4.54 -2.45 -9.85
N ASN A 92 3.92 -3.59 -9.57
CA ASN A 92 4.27 -4.41 -8.42
C ASN A 92 5.58 -5.19 -8.70
N LEU A 93 6.60 -4.94 -7.89
CA LEU A 93 7.91 -5.62 -7.97
C LEU A 93 8.06 -6.72 -6.90
N GLY A 94 6.99 -6.99 -6.16
CA GLY A 94 6.90 -8.01 -5.13
C GLY A 94 7.96 -7.98 -4.05
N ASP A 95 8.52 -9.14 -3.71
CA ASP A 95 9.52 -9.30 -2.66
C ASP A 95 10.72 -8.34 -2.78
N GLU A 96 11.14 -7.97 -4.00
CA GLU A 96 12.22 -7.00 -4.21
C GLU A 96 11.83 -5.60 -3.72
N ALA A 97 10.60 -5.16 -3.97
CA ALA A 97 10.06 -3.91 -3.42
C ALA A 97 10.07 -3.95 -1.89
N MET A 98 9.60 -5.08 -1.35
CA MET A 98 9.48 -5.27 0.08
C MET A 98 10.84 -5.24 0.78
N HIS A 99 11.80 -5.97 0.23
CA HIS A 99 13.16 -6.02 0.74
C HIS A 99 13.85 -4.66 0.64
N GLY A 100 13.67 -3.97 -0.50
CA GLY A 100 14.14 -2.61 -0.70
C GLY A 100 13.61 -1.67 0.37
N PHE A 101 12.30 -1.73 0.66
CA PHE A 101 11.68 -0.90 1.70
C PHE A 101 12.21 -1.19 3.10
N ILE A 102 12.30 -2.47 3.50
CA ILE A 102 12.81 -2.85 4.83
C ILE A 102 14.24 -2.35 5.05
N LEU A 103 15.08 -2.40 4.01
CA LEU A 103 16.48 -1.98 4.11
C LEU A 103 16.65 -0.46 4.12
N LYS A 104 15.85 0.25 3.32
CA LYS A 104 16.03 1.69 3.06
C LYS A 104 15.20 2.59 3.98
N HIS A 105 14.07 2.09 4.49
CA HIS A 105 13.20 2.90 5.34
C HIS A 105 13.93 3.38 6.60
N THR A 106 13.78 4.67 6.89
CA THR A 106 14.31 5.27 8.12
C THR A 106 13.14 5.75 8.98
N CYS A 107 13.00 5.16 10.16
CA CYS A 107 11.93 5.53 11.09
C CYS A 107 12.04 7.01 11.50
N THR A 108 10.90 7.71 11.43
CA THR A 108 10.76 9.12 11.82
C THR A 108 10.07 9.26 13.17
N SER A 109 9.87 10.50 13.65
CA SER A 109 9.10 10.76 14.87
C SER A 109 7.67 10.24 14.77
N CYS A 110 7.09 10.21 13.56
CA CYS A 110 5.75 9.68 13.32
C CYS A 110 5.69 8.15 13.49
N CYS A 111 6.72 7.41 13.05
CA CYS A 111 6.81 5.96 13.29
C CYS A 111 6.82 5.64 14.79
N ALA A 112 7.57 6.44 15.59
CA ALA A 112 7.63 6.28 17.04
C ALA A 112 6.28 6.58 17.72
N LYS A 113 5.58 7.65 17.29
CA LYS A 113 4.23 7.99 17.81
C LYS A 113 3.19 6.90 17.51
N LEU A 114 3.38 6.16 16.41
CA LEU A 114 2.56 5.02 16.03
C LEU A 114 3.03 3.70 16.68
N CYS A 115 4.04 3.74 17.55
CA CYS A 115 4.63 2.57 18.21
C CYS A 115 5.12 1.48 17.24
N LEU A 116 5.62 1.88 16.07
CA LEU A 116 6.12 0.94 15.05
C LEU A 116 7.55 0.51 15.38
N SER A 117 7.80 -0.80 15.31
CA SER A 117 9.14 -1.37 15.51
C SER A 117 10.03 -1.14 14.29
N ASP A 118 11.35 -0.95 14.49
CA ASP A 118 12.30 -0.85 13.37
C ASP A 118 12.23 -2.12 12.50
N LEU A 119 11.94 -1.93 11.20
CA LEU A 119 11.76 -2.99 10.22
C LEU A 119 12.94 -3.96 10.15
N ARG A 120 14.17 -3.45 10.32
CA ARG A 120 15.40 -4.25 10.24
C ARG A 120 15.57 -5.13 11.48
N LYS A 121 15.04 -4.70 12.62
CA LYS A 121 15.07 -5.45 13.89
C LYS A 121 13.97 -6.51 13.95
N ALA A 122 12.83 -6.26 13.31
CA ALA A 122 11.72 -7.22 13.28
C ALA A 122 12.08 -8.56 12.61
N LYS A 123 13.04 -8.58 11.68
CA LYS A 123 13.53 -9.82 11.03
C LYS A 123 14.26 -10.77 11.99
N ALA A 124 14.70 -10.28 13.16
CA ALA A 124 15.45 -11.06 14.14
C ALA A 124 14.58 -11.91 15.09
N LEU A 125 13.24 -11.78 15.07
CA LEU A 125 12.34 -12.62 15.86
C LEU A 125 11.48 -13.50 14.95
N PRO A 126 11.73 -14.82 14.86
CA PRO A 126 10.75 -15.76 14.32
C PRO A 126 9.70 -16.01 15.41
N GLY A 127 8.78 -15.06 15.61
CA GLY A 127 7.76 -15.15 16.65
C GLY A 127 6.43 -14.60 16.16
N LYS A 128 5.40 -15.45 16.17
CA LYS A 128 4.00 -15.11 15.89
C LYS A 128 3.57 -13.90 16.72
N ILE A 129 3.49 -12.72 16.10
CA ILE A 129 2.72 -11.60 16.65
C ILE A 129 1.27 -11.91 16.30
N LYS A 130 0.44 -12.14 17.33
CA LYS A 130 -1.00 -12.39 17.15
C LYS A 130 -1.64 -11.15 16.52
N PRO A 131 -2.54 -11.30 15.53
CA PRO A 131 -3.35 -10.19 15.07
C PRO A 131 -4.13 -9.64 16.27
N ALA A 132 -4.05 -8.34 16.51
CA ALA A 132 -5.01 -7.66 17.35
C ALA A 132 -6.32 -7.59 16.54
N PHE A 133 -7.43 -7.99 17.17
CA PHE A 133 -8.77 -8.21 16.62
C PHE A 133 -9.05 -9.65 16.19
N GLU A 134 -9.64 -10.39 17.14
CA GLU A 134 -10.46 -11.57 16.88
C GLU A 134 -11.71 -11.14 16.09
N GLU A 135 -12.00 -11.85 15.00
CA GLU A 135 -13.22 -11.69 14.19
C GLU A 135 -14.45 -12.13 15.01
N ASP A 136 -15.35 -11.20 15.31
CA ASP A 136 -16.76 -11.57 15.52
C ASP A 136 -17.38 -11.81 14.14
N SER A 137 -17.40 -13.08 13.76
CA SER A 137 -18.03 -13.60 12.55
C SER A 137 -19.55 -13.45 12.66
N ALA A 138 -20.08 -12.32 12.19
CA ALA A 138 -21.50 -12.16 11.88
C ALA A 138 -21.69 -12.17 10.36
N VAL A 139 -22.19 -13.31 9.89
CA VAL A 139 -22.64 -13.60 8.52
C VAL A 139 -23.50 -12.45 7.98
N ILE A 140 -22.97 -11.67 7.04
CA ILE A 140 -23.80 -10.81 6.18
C ILE A 140 -24.18 -11.63 4.95
N MET A 141 -25.27 -12.39 5.09
CA MET A 141 -26.11 -12.78 3.96
C MET A 141 -26.68 -11.51 3.35
N THR A 142 -26.26 -11.15 2.14
CA THR A 142 -27.06 -10.24 1.31
C THR A 142 -27.39 -10.95 0.00
N ARG A 143 -28.65 -11.35 -0.09
CA ARG A 143 -29.35 -11.58 -1.36
C ARG A 143 -29.38 -10.27 -2.13
N LEU A 144 -28.88 -10.29 -3.36
CA LEU A 144 -29.53 -9.80 -4.59
C LEU A 144 -28.71 -10.26 -5.79
#